data_AF-A0A9D8AYY6-F1
#
_entry.id   AF-A0A9D8AYY6-F1
#
_cell.length_a   1.000
_cell.length_b   1.000
_cell.length_c   1.000
_cell.angle_alpha   90.00
_cell.angle_beta   90.00
_cell.angle_gamma   90.00
#
_symmetry.space_group_name_H-M   'P 1'
#
loop_
_entity.id
_entity.type
_entity.pdbx_description
1 polymer ?
#
loop_
_entity_poly.entity_id
_entity_poly.type
_entity_poly.pdbx_seq_one_letter_code
_entity_poly.pdbx_strand_id
1 'polypeptide(L)'
;VDVYINTTINGMGERAGNADLLSCILALKFARGIGDVLELGHDLDLSVAWKLGHYVADAFGLPVPINQVGVGANAFAHESGIHADGMLKDRHNYEIYDYELLGRSQWSYWPTGRVITTGEYGGMNGLRHVYEQMGITFEDDEAALQVLNLVQVANAHNQMQLAPDELRFIAEYPRQVHKLLSLSIPDPAEHIGVRREQDLVGQNNRNNGHGEGESELVPWIEVAPRRSAM
;
A
#
# COMPACT_ATOMS: atom_id res chain seq x y z
N VAL A 1 12.46 -30.50 5.77
CA VAL A 1 11.12 -30.81 5.23
C VAL A 1 10.34 -29.53 5.39
N ASP A 2 9.80 -29.02 4.29
CA ASP A 2 9.14 -27.73 4.30
C ASP A 2 7.69 -27.89 4.73
N VAL A 3 7.17 -26.88 5.44
CA VAL A 3 5.79 -26.84 5.92
C VAL A 3 5.16 -25.56 5.39
N TYR A 4 3.94 -25.68 4.85
CA TYR A 4 3.20 -24.56 4.30
C TYR A 4 1.96 -24.26 5.16
N ILE A 5 1.67 -22.98 5.36
CA ILE A 5 0.49 -22.50 6.08
C ILE A 5 -0.32 -21.66 5.11
N ASN A 6 -1.60 -22.01 4.91
CA ASN A 6 -2.52 -21.18 4.13
C ASN A 6 -3.12 -20.10 5.02
N THR A 7 -3.01 -18.85 4.58
CA THR A 7 -3.41 -17.68 5.36
C THR A 7 -4.08 -16.62 4.49
N THR A 8 -4.71 -15.63 5.12
CA THR A 8 -5.26 -14.44 4.47
C THR A 8 -4.92 -13.17 5.25
N ILE A 9 -5.03 -12.00 4.61
CA ILE A 9 -4.81 -10.72 5.27
C ILE A 9 -5.99 -10.41 6.19
N ASN A 10 -5.70 -9.95 7.41
CA ASN A 10 -6.68 -9.69 8.47
C ASN A 10 -7.54 -10.92 8.83
N GLY A 11 -7.07 -12.12 8.50
CA GLY A 11 -7.87 -13.34 8.67
C GLY A 11 -9.13 -13.40 7.81
N MET A 12 -9.24 -12.62 6.74
CA MET A 12 -10.42 -12.62 5.86
C MET A 12 -10.78 -14.02 5.35
N GLY A 13 -12.06 -14.36 5.34
CA GLY A 13 -12.55 -15.67 4.94
C GLY A 13 -14.00 -15.90 5.37
N GLU A 14 -14.52 -17.09 5.10
CA GLU A 14 -15.89 -17.44 5.51
C GLU A 14 -16.02 -17.57 7.03
N ARG A 15 -17.19 -17.18 7.56
CA ARG A 15 -17.60 -17.33 8.98
C ARG A 15 -16.64 -16.63 9.95
N ALA A 16 -15.74 -17.40 10.57
CA ALA A 16 -14.77 -16.91 11.54
C ALA A 16 -13.47 -16.41 10.87
N GLY A 17 -13.33 -16.62 9.55
CA GLY A 17 -12.13 -16.26 8.81
C GLY A 17 -11.15 -17.41 8.62
N ASN A 18 -10.03 -17.10 7.97
CA ASN A 18 -8.87 -17.98 7.83
C ASN A 18 -7.76 -17.57 8.81
N ALA A 19 -6.68 -18.34 8.86
CA ALA A 19 -5.49 -17.94 9.60
C ALA A 19 -4.96 -16.59 9.08
N ASP A 20 -4.70 -15.65 9.99
CA ASP A 20 -4.18 -14.34 9.61
C ASP A 20 -2.69 -14.42 9.26
N LEU A 21 -2.34 -13.95 8.07
CA LEU A 21 -0.99 -13.99 7.52
C LEU A 21 0.00 -13.26 8.42
N LEU A 22 -0.33 -12.03 8.82
CA LEU A 22 0.57 -11.21 9.64
C LEU A 22 0.76 -11.84 11.02
N SER A 23 -0.32 -12.32 11.66
CA SER A 23 -0.24 -13.04 12.94
C SER A 23 0.69 -14.25 12.86
N CYS A 24 0.58 -15.05 11.79
CA CYS A 24 1.44 -16.22 11.59
C CYS A 24 2.91 -15.81 11.42
N ILE A 25 3.20 -14.81 10.56
CA ILE A 25 4.56 -14.33 10.34
C ILE A 25 5.17 -13.81 11.64
N LEU A 26 4.45 -12.96 12.38
CA LEU A 26 4.97 -12.36 13.61
C LEU A 26 5.16 -13.40 14.72
N ALA A 27 4.26 -14.37 14.84
CA ALA A 27 4.44 -15.48 15.75
C ALA A 27 5.69 -16.31 15.41
N LEU A 28 5.89 -16.67 14.15
CA LEU A 28 7.05 -17.46 13.76
C LEU A 28 8.38 -16.68 13.87
N LYS A 29 8.35 -15.38 13.58
CA LYS A 29 9.54 -14.52 13.60
C LYS A 29 9.97 -14.10 15.01
N PHE A 30 9.02 -13.83 15.89
CA PHE A 30 9.29 -13.21 17.20
C PHE A 30 8.93 -14.07 18.41
N ALA A 31 8.25 -15.21 18.23
CA ALA A 31 8.05 -16.12 19.35
C ALA A 31 9.39 -16.66 19.85
N ARG A 32 9.53 -16.67 21.18
CA ARG A 32 10.75 -17.09 21.86
C ARG A 32 11.16 -18.49 21.45
N GLY A 33 12.38 -18.62 20.92
CA GLY A 33 12.98 -19.90 20.54
C GLY A 33 12.44 -20.50 19.24
N ILE A 34 11.59 -19.78 18.48
CA ILE A 34 11.12 -20.20 17.17
C ILE A 34 11.93 -19.52 16.06
N GLY A 35 12.14 -18.20 16.14
CA GLY A 35 12.84 -17.46 15.07
C GLY A 35 14.27 -17.93 14.80
N ASP A 36 14.94 -18.54 15.78
CA ASP A 36 16.30 -19.05 15.64
C ASP A 36 16.37 -20.45 15.00
N VAL A 37 15.25 -21.18 14.97
CA VAL A 37 15.18 -22.58 14.52
C VAL A 37 14.34 -22.78 13.27
N LEU A 38 13.51 -21.79 12.94
CA LEU A 38 12.61 -21.83 11.79
C LEU A 38 12.91 -20.66 10.86
N GLU A 39 13.33 -20.98 9.63
CA GLU A 39 13.52 -20.01 8.57
C GLU A 39 12.20 -19.80 7.81
N LEU A 40 11.81 -18.54 7.61
CA LEU A 40 10.70 -18.19 6.73
C LEU A 40 11.21 -18.22 5.29
N GLY A 41 10.47 -18.87 4.38
CA GLY A 41 11.03 -19.28 3.08
C GLY A 41 11.51 -18.14 2.17
N HIS A 42 10.84 -17.00 2.13
CA HIS A 42 11.24 -15.83 1.35
C HIS A 42 11.45 -14.62 2.25
N ASP A 43 12.27 -13.67 1.78
CA ASP A 43 12.39 -12.37 2.44
C ASP A 43 11.04 -11.65 2.43
N LEU A 44 10.59 -11.28 3.63
CA LEU A 44 9.32 -10.60 3.86
C LEU A 44 9.58 -9.15 4.24
N ASP A 45 9.09 -8.24 3.41
CA ASP A 45 9.01 -6.82 3.77
C ASP A 45 7.79 -6.59 4.67
N LEU A 46 8.04 -6.43 5.97
CA LEU A 46 6.99 -6.14 6.95
C LEU A 46 6.59 -4.66 6.96
N SER A 47 7.35 -3.76 6.33
CA SER A 47 7.07 -2.32 6.35
C SER A 47 5.79 -1.94 5.59
N VAL A 48 5.21 -2.86 4.82
CA VAL A 48 3.92 -2.66 4.14
C VAL A 48 2.73 -3.22 4.93
N ALA A 49 2.97 -3.92 6.05
CA ALA A 49 1.94 -4.69 6.74
C ALA A 49 0.75 -3.84 7.20
N TRP A 50 1.01 -2.69 7.84
CA TRP A 50 -0.04 -1.78 8.29
C TRP A 50 -0.91 -1.30 7.13
N LYS A 51 -0.27 -0.86 6.03
CA LYS A 51 -0.96 -0.36 4.86
C LYS A 51 -1.76 -1.45 4.15
N LEU A 52 -1.20 -2.65 4.04
CA LEU A 52 -1.85 -3.81 3.44
C LEU A 52 -3.10 -4.23 4.22
N GLY A 53 -3.02 -4.26 5.56
CA GLY A 53 -4.16 -4.57 6.42
C GLY A 53 -5.30 -3.55 6.24
N HIS A 54 -4.98 -2.26 6.23
CA HIS A 54 -5.99 -1.20 6.01
C HIS A 54 -6.57 -1.22 4.59
N TYR A 55 -5.75 -1.44 3.57
CA TYR A 55 -6.22 -1.60 2.19
C TYR A 55 -7.23 -2.73 2.05
N VAL A 56 -6.96 -3.89 2.66
CA VAL A 56 -7.89 -5.03 2.63
C VAL A 56 -9.18 -4.71 3.38
N ALA A 57 -9.09 -4.03 4.54
CA ALA A 57 -10.29 -3.59 5.25
C ALA A 57 -11.17 -2.68 4.39
N ASP A 58 -10.58 -1.71 3.72
CA ASP A 58 -11.28 -0.80 2.81
C ASP A 58 -11.87 -1.55 1.60
N ALA A 59 -11.09 -2.45 0.99
CA ALA A 59 -11.52 -3.22 -0.19
C ALA A 59 -12.71 -4.16 0.10
N PHE A 60 -12.82 -4.68 1.32
CA PHE A 60 -13.93 -5.55 1.75
C PHE A 60 -15.05 -4.80 2.48
N GLY A 61 -14.89 -3.49 2.73
CA GLY A 61 -15.86 -2.69 3.49
C GLY A 61 -16.02 -3.13 4.94
N LEU A 62 -15.00 -3.77 5.51
CA LEU A 62 -14.99 -4.27 6.89
C LEU A 62 -13.84 -3.62 7.66
N PRO A 63 -14.12 -2.86 8.73
CA PRO A 63 -13.06 -2.16 9.45
C PRO A 63 -12.08 -3.14 10.10
N VAL A 64 -10.80 -2.76 10.16
CA VAL A 64 -9.80 -3.50 10.94
C VAL A 64 -10.25 -3.55 12.41
N PRO A 65 -10.36 -4.74 13.03
CA PRO A 65 -10.64 -4.84 14.46
C PRO A 65 -9.64 -4.04 15.28
N ILE A 66 -10.10 -3.32 16.31
CA ILE A 66 -9.22 -2.46 17.13
C ILE A 66 -8.05 -3.23 17.76
N ASN A 67 -8.25 -4.53 18.01
CA ASN A 67 -7.29 -5.46 18.60
C ASN A 67 -6.64 -6.40 17.58
N GLN A 68 -6.75 -6.12 16.27
CA GLN A 68 -6.08 -6.90 15.23
C GLN A 68 -4.56 -6.88 15.45
N VAL A 69 -3.92 -8.04 15.35
CA VAL A 69 -2.48 -8.19 15.55
C VAL A 69 -1.72 -7.30 14.57
N GLY A 70 -0.79 -6.50 15.10
CA GLY A 70 0.10 -5.62 14.34
C GLY A 70 -0.56 -4.38 13.71
N VAL A 71 -1.73 -4.52 13.10
CA VAL A 71 -2.38 -3.43 12.34
C VAL A 71 -3.53 -2.75 13.10
N GLY A 72 -4.04 -3.35 14.16
CA GLY A 72 -5.13 -2.79 14.97
C GLY A 72 -4.74 -1.50 15.68
N ALA A 73 -5.72 -0.63 15.90
CA ALA A 73 -5.52 0.66 16.58
C ALA A 73 -4.85 0.48 17.96
N ASN A 74 -5.22 -0.57 18.70
CA ASN A 74 -4.74 -0.87 20.04
C ASN A 74 -3.54 -1.83 20.07
N ALA A 75 -2.99 -2.25 18.92
CA ALA A 75 -1.91 -3.24 18.87
C ALA A 75 -0.64 -2.82 19.65
N PHE A 76 -0.42 -1.52 19.81
CA PHE A 76 0.71 -0.92 20.55
C PHE A 76 0.23 0.13 21.56
N ALA A 77 -1.03 0.04 22.01
CA ALA A 77 -1.59 0.98 22.97
C ALA A 77 -1.37 0.48 24.41
N HIS A 78 -0.89 1.37 25.29
CA HIS A 78 -0.64 1.06 26.70
C HIS A 78 -1.48 1.99 27.59
N GLU A 79 -2.53 1.45 28.22
CA GLU A 79 -3.45 2.24 29.05
C GLU A 79 -3.10 2.18 30.55
N SER A 80 -2.50 1.08 31.01
CA SER A 80 -2.16 0.88 32.42
C SER A 80 -0.96 1.73 32.83
N GLY A 81 -1.06 2.44 33.95
CA GLY A 81 0.01 3.32 34.45
C GLY A 81 1.35 2.59 34.70
N ILE A 82 1.30 1.30 35.08
CA ILE A 82 2.51 0.48 35.22
C ILE A 82 3.11 0.06 33.87
N HIS A 83 2.28 -0.12 32.84
CA HIS A 83 2.73 -0.46 31.50
C HIS A 83 3.35 0.77 30.82
N ALA A 84 2.74 1.94 30.99
CA ALA A 84 3.27 3.20 30.50
C ALA A 84 4.64 3.53 31.14
N ASP A 85 4.77 3.39 32.47
CA ASP A 85 6.05 3.60 33.17
C ASP A 85 7.14 2.62 32.71
N GLY A 86 6.81 1.35 32.54
CA GLY A 86 7.76 0.36 32.05
C GLY A 86 8.15 0.56 30.58
N MET A 87 7.21 0.96 29.72
CA MET A 87 7.47 1.31 28.31
C MET A 87 8.38 2.54 28.19
N LEU A 88 8.19 3.56 29.05
CA LEU A 88 9.05 4.75 29.06
C LEU A 88 10.50 4.44 29.45
N LYS A 89 10.71 3.40 30.27
CA LYS A 89 12.05 2.92 30.65
C LYS A 89 12.67 2.07 29.55
N ASP A 90 11.91 1.11 29.05
CA ASP A 90 12.24 0.30 27.89
C ASP A 90 10.95 -0.26 27.27
N ARG A 91 10.68 0.14 26.02
CA ARG A 91 9.53 -0.30 25.24
C ARG A 91 9.43 -1.83 25.13
N HIS A 92 10.56 -2.53 25.11
CA HIS A 92 10.61 -3.99 24.98
C HIS A 92 10.11 -4.74 26.22
N ASN A 93 9.88 -4.04 27.33
CA ASN A 93 9.24 -4.62 28.51
C ASN A 93 7.80 -5.09 28.21
N TYR A 94 7.13 -4.45 27.24
CA TYR A 94 5.75 -4.73 26.89
C TYR A 94 5.51 -4.90 25.38
N GLU A 95 6.46 -4.54 24.54
CA GLU A 95 6.41 -4.73 23.08
C GLU A 95 7.44 -5.78 22.65
N ILE A 96 6.99 -6.80 21.93
CA ILE A 96 7.89 -7.86 21.43
C ILE A 96 8.72 -7.35 20.22
N TYR A 97 8.17 -6.39 19.47
CA TYR A 97 8.76 -5.76 18.31
C TYR A 97 8.24 -4.32 18.19
N ASP A 98 9.04 -3.44 17.58
CA ASP A 98 8.67 -2.04 17.34
C ASP A 98 7.54 -1.92 16.30
N TYR A 99 6.63 -0.94 16.46
CA TYR A 99 5.56 -0.70 15.48
C TYR A 99 6.08 -0.20 14.13
N GLU A 100 7.25 0.45 14.10
CA GLU A 100 7.92 0.92 12.89
C GLU A 100 8.22 -0.23 11.93
N LEU A 101 8.49 -1.44 12.45
CA LEU A 101 8.70 -2.65 11.66
C LEU A 101 7.53 -2.92 10.71
N LEU A 102 6.31 -2.61 11.15
CA LEU A 102 5.08 -2.88 10.41
C LEU A 102 4.68 -1.75 9.47
N GLY A 103 5.52 -0.72 9.33
CA GLY A 103 5.22 0.47 8.54
C GLY A 103 4.30 1.47 9.21
N ARG A 104 4.08 1.33 10.52
CA ARG A 104 3.27 2.28 11.27
C ARG A 104 4.16 3.48 11.66
N SER A 105 3.74 4.68 11.28
CA SER A 105 4.34 5.92 11.80
C SER A 105 3.70 6.30 13.14
N GLN A 106 4.42 7.04 14.00
CA GLN A 106 3.85 7.63 15.23
C GLN A 106 2.61 8.49 14.98
N TRP A 107 2.49 9.00 13.74
CA TRP A 107 1.36 9.79 13.26
C TRP A 107 0.74 9.08 12.05
N SER A 108 -0.36 8.36 12.26
CA SER A 108 -1.22 7.92 11.16
C SER A 108 -2.33 8.95 10.99
N TYR A 109 -2.16 9.86 10.04
CA TYR A 109 -3.19 10.79 9.62
C TYR A 109 -4.22 10.02 8.79
N TRP A 110 -5.32 9.60 9.40
CA TRP A 110 -6.54 9.32 8.65
C TRP A 110 -7.13 10.70 8.27
N PRO A 111 -7.31 11.06 6.99
CA PRO A 111 -7.83 12.38 6.63
C PRO A 111 -9.30 12.49 7.03
N THR A 112 -9.59 12.86 8.27
CA THR A 112 -10.89 13.44 8.63
C THR A 112 -10.85 14.91 8.27
N GLY A 113 -11.15 15.24 7.01
CA GLY A 113 -11.37 16.64 6.63
C GLY A 113 -11.14 16.93 5.16
N ARG A 114 -12.24 17.24 4.45
CA ARG A 114 -12.35 17.86 3.11
C ARG A 114 -11.18 17.53 2.17
N VAL A 115 -11.22 16.31 1.65
CA VAL A 115 -10.48 15.94 0.45
C VAL A 115 -11.03 16.80 -0.71
N ILE A 116 -10.16 17.49 -1.44
CA ILE A 116 -10.52 18.05 -2.74
C ILE A 116 -10.73 16.84 -3.64
N THR A 117 -11.98 16.43 -3.76
CA THR A 117 -12.37 15.27 -4.53
C THR A 117 -12.07 15.58 -6.00
N THR A 118 -11.05 14.95 -6.56
CA THR A 118 -11.06 14.57 -7.98
C THR A 118 -12.12 13.50 -8.17
N GLY A 119 -13.39 13.86 -7.95
CA GLY A 119 -14.53 13.00 -8.19
C GLY A 119 -14.86 12.97 -9.67
N GLU A 120 -16.06 12.47 -9.96
CA GLU A 120 -16.72 12.41 -11.28
C GLU A 120 -16.69 13.76 -12.07
N TYR A 121 -16.42 14.89 -11.39
CA TYR A 121 -16.31 16.25 -11.93
C TYR A 121 -14.95 16.94 -11.67
N GLY A 122 -13.93 16.21 -11.23
CA GLY A 122 -12.60 16.76 -10.96
C GLY A 122 -11.92 17.23 -12.25
N GLY A 123 -11.80 18.55 -12.44
CA GLY A 123 -11.04 19.11 -13.56
C GLY A 123 -9.52 18.93 -13.38
N MET A 124 -8.76 19.16 -14.45
CA MET A 124 -7.29 19.02 -14.45
C MET A 124 -6.58 19.76 -13.30
N ASN A 125 -7.11 20.91 -12.87
CA ASN A 125 -6.55 21.66 -11.75
C ASN A 125 -6.66 20.91 -10.40
N GLY A 126 -7.76 20.19 -10.19
CA GLY A 126 -7.94 19.36 -9.00
C GLY A 126 -7.00 18.16 -9.03
N LEU A 127 -6.85 17.53 -10.19
CA LEU A 127 -5.89 16.44 -10.40
C LEU A 127 -4.47 16.90 -10.06
N ARG A 128 -4.01 18.00 -10.67
CA ARG A 128 -2.67 18.54 -10.43
C ARG A 128 -2.43 18.84 -8.96
N HIS A 129 -3.38 19.49 -8.28
CA HIS A 129 -3.25 19.79 -6.87
C HIS A 129 -3.09 18.54 -6.00
N VAL A 130 -3.90 17.50 -6.23
CA VAL A 130 -3.84 16.24 -5.47
C VAL A 130 -2.53 15.50 -5.72
N TYR A 131 -2.07 15.42 -6.98
CA TYR A 131 -0.81 14.76 -7.32
C TYR A 131 0.42 15.55 -6.86
N GLU A 132 0.38 16.89 -6.88
CA GLU A 132 1.45 17.74 -6.35
C GLU A 132 1.66 17.52 -4.85
N GLN A 133 0.58 17.37 -4.07
CA GLN A 133 0.67 17.00 -2.64
C GLN A 133 1.33 15.64 -2.40
N MET A 134 1.34 14.76 -3.41
CA MET A 134 2.01 13.46 -3.39
C MET A 134 3.42 13.50 -4.00
N GLY A 135 3.93 14.68 -4.37
CA GLY A 135 5.24 14.86 -5.01
C GLY A 135 5.28 14.40 -6.46
N ILE A 136 4.13 14.34 -7.13
CA ILE A 136 3.98 13.88 -8.52
C ILE A 136 3.50 15.05 -9.39
N THR A 137 4.17 15.25 -10.52
CA THR A 137 3.84 16.28 -11.52
C THR A 137 3.73 15.66 -12.91
N PHE A 138 3.02 16.33 -13.82
CA PHE A 138 2.81 15.89 -15.20
C PHE A 138 3.61 16.75 -16.17
N GLU A 139 4.20 16.15 -17.19
CA GLU A 139 5.03 16.83 -18.19
C GLU A 139 4.23 17.75 -19.10
N ASP A 140 3.01 17.33 -19.46
CA ASP A 140 2.09 18.09 -20.30
C ASP A 140 0.62 17.86 -19.88
N ASP A 141 -0.29 18.58 -20.56
CA ASP A 141 -1.73 18.45 -20.35
C ASP A 141 -2.28 17.09 -20.84
N GLU A 142 -1.65 16.46 -21.81
CA GLU A 142 -2.11 15.18 -22.38
C GLU A 142 -1.88 14.03 -21.39
N ALA A 143 -0.70 13.99 -20.77
CA ALA A 143 -0.34 13.10 -19.68
C ALA A 143 -1.30 13.24 -18.48
N ALA A 144 -1.57 14.47 -18.08
CA ALA A 144 -2.53 14.76 -17.01
C ALA A 144 -3.95 14.29 -17.38
N LEU A 145 -4.37 14.48 -18.64
CA LEU A 145 -5.69 14.07 -19.12
C LEU A 145 -5.83 12.54 -19.15
N GLN A 146 -4.81 11.81 -19.57
CA GLN A 146 -4.82 10.34 -19.56
C GLN A 146 -4.97 9.79 -18.14
N VAL A 147 -4.21 10.34 -17.18
CA VAL A 147 -4.32 9.96 -15.77
C VAL A 147 -5.67 10.34 -15.18
N LEU A 148 -6.20 11.52 -15.52
CA LEU A 148 -7.53 11.95 -15.08
C LEU A 148 -8.62 10.96 -15.52
N ASN A 149 -8.59 10.54 -16.78
CA ASN A 149 -9.55 9.58 -17.31
C ASN A 149 -9.48 8.25 -16.55
N LEU A 150 -8.27 7.74 -16.27
CA LEU A 150 -8.10 6.51 -15.51
C LEU A 150 -8.59 6.65 -14.06
N VAL A 151 -8.30 7.78 -13.41
CA VAL A 151 -8.77 8.09 -12.05
C VAL A 151 -10.30 8.13 -12.01
N GLN A 152 -10.94 8.80 -12.97
CA GLN A 152 -12.40 8.90 -13.04
C GLN A 152 -13.04 7.54 -13.25
N VAL A 153 -12.49 6.72 -14.15
CA VAL A 153 -13.03 5.40 -14.40
C VAL A 153 -12.77 4.44 -13.24
N ALA A 154 -11.59 4.48 -12.62
CA ALA A 154 -11.29 3.68 -11.44
C ALA A 154 -12.21 4.04 -10.26
N ASN A 155 -12.49 5.33 -10.05
CA ASN A 155 -13.44 5.81 -9.04
C ASN A 155 -14.87 5.34 -9.36
N ALA A 156 -15.31 5.48 -10.62
CA ALA A 156 -16.63 5.00 -11.06
C ALA A 156 -16.76 3.47 -10.95
N HIS A 157 -15.70 2.73 -11.24
CA HIS A 157 -15.67 1.27 -11.09
C HIS A 157 -15.72 0.84 -9.62
N ASN A 158 -14.96 1.52 -8.75
CA ASN A 158 -14.87 1.17 -7.34
C ASN A 158 -16.03 1.73 -6.49
N GLN A 159 -16.81 2.67 -7.02
CA GLN A 159 -17.89 3.39 -6.32
C GLN A 159 -17.42 4.02 -4.98
N MET A 160 -16.12 4.31 -4.88
CA MET A 160 -15.44 4.80 -3.68
C MET A 160 -14.32 5.75 -4.08
N GLN A 161 -13.92 6.62 -3.13
CA GLN A 161 -12.75 7.48 -3.33
C GLN A 161 -11.48 6.62 -3.40
N LEU A 162 -10.60 6.95 -4.34
CA LEU A 162 -9.32 6.26 -4.49
C LEU A 162 -8.35 6.68 -3.38
N ALA A 163 -7.66 5.69 -2.81
CA ALA A 163 -6.60 5.92 -1.84
C ALA A 163 -5.37 6.56 -2.53
N PRO A 164 -4.51 7.29 -1.78
CA PRO A 164 -3.30 7.91 -2.34
C PRO A 164 -2.41 6.92 -3.11
N ASP A 165 -2.34 5.66 -2.70
CA ASP A 165 -1.54 4.66 -3.40
C ASP A 165 -2.18 4.12 -4.66
N GLU A 166 -3.51 4.09 -4.72
CA GLU A 166 -4.21 3.77 -5.96
C GLU A 166 -3.99 4.88 -6.98
N LEU A 167 -4.00 6.14 -6.54
CA LEU A 167 -3.62 7.28 -7.39
C LEU A 167 -2.17 7.15 -7.87
N ARG A 168 -1.23 6.82 -6.97
CA ARG A 168 0.17 6.55 -7.37
C ARG A 168 0.27 5.42 -8.38
N PHE A 169 -0.43 4.31 -8.14
CA PHE A 169 -0.45 3.16 -9.04
C PHE A 169 -1.00 3.52 -10.42
N ILE A 170 -2.04 4.35 -10.49
CA ILE A 170 -2.59 4.85 -11.76
C ILE A 170 -1.59 5.73 -12.51
N ALA A 171 -0.89 6.63 -11.82
CA ALA A 171 0.11 7.48 -12.47
C ALA A 171 1.35 6.69 -12.91
N GLU A 172 1.77 5.68 -12.16
CA GLU A 172 2.98 4.91 -12.42
C GLU A 172 2.76 3.78 -13.44
N TYR A 173 1.59 3.16 -13.41
CA TYR A 173 1.24 2.00 -14.24
C TYR A 173 -0.09 2.21 -15.00
N PRO A 174 -0.23 3.30 -15.76
CA PRO A 174 -1.49 3.70 -16.39
C PRO A 174 -2.00 2.65 -17.38
N ARG A 175 -1.09 2.00 -18.10
CA ARG A 175 -1.40 0.95 -19.07
C ARG A 175 -1.88 -0.34 -18.40
N GLN A 176 -1.25 -0.71 -17.30
CA GLN A 176 -1.61 -1.86 -16.49
C GLN A 176 -3.00 -1.62 -15.88
N VAL A 177 -3.25 -0.41 -15.36
CA VAL A 177 -4.58 -0.01 -14.87
C VAL A 177 -5.63 -0.07 -15.97
N HIS A 178 -5.34 0.47 -17.15
CA HIS A 178 -6.25 0.42 -18.30
C HIS A 178 -6.67 -1.00 -18.65
N LYS A 179 -5.68 -1.92 -18.70
CA LYS A 179 -5.90 -3.35 -18.94
C LYS A 179 -6.69 -4.01 -17.79
N LEU A 180 -6.32 -3.72 -16.53
CA LEU A 180 -6.98 -4.28 -15.35
C LEU A 180 -8.46 -3.90 -15.28
N LEU A 181 -8.78 -2.66 -15.63
CA LEU A 181 -10.15 -2.15 -15.66
C LEU A 181 -10.90 -2.52 -16.96
N SER A 182 -10.25 -3.23 -17.90
CA SER A 182 -10.84 -3.67 -19.17
C SER A 182 -11.48 -2.53 -19.97
N LEU A 183 -10.79 -1.38 -20.03
CA LEU A 183 -11.38 -0.16 -20.56
C LEU A 183 -11.45 -0.15 -22.07
N SER A 184 -12.54 0.37 -22.60
CA SER A 184 -12.74 0.66 -24.03
C SER A 184 -12.31 2.08 -24.42
N ILE A 185 -11.61 2.79 -23.54
CA ILE A 185 -10.99 4.09 -23.84
C ILE A 185 -9.64 3.88 -24.56
N PRO A 186 -9.07 4.90 -25.22
CA PRO A 186 -7.75 4.78 -25.86
C PRO A 186 -6.65 4.29 -24.89
N ASP A 187 -5.77 3.40 -25.36
CA ASP A 187 -4.62 2.88 -24.59
C ASP A 187 -3.71 4.06 -24.21
N PRO A 188 -3.40 4.28 -22.92
CA PRO A 188 -2.44 5.31 -22.53
C PRO A 188 -1.04 5.01 -23.06
N ALA A 189 -0.21 6.05 -23.15
CA ALA A 189 1.19 5.90 -23.54
C ALA A 189 1.95 4.97 -22.57
N GLU A 190 2.94 4.22 -23.06
CA GLU A 190 3.75 3.29 -22.27
C GLU A 190 4.48 3.98 -21.11
N HIS A 191 4.94 5.21 -21.36
CA HIS A 191 5.39 6.14 -20.33
C HIS A 191 4.53 7.40 -20.44
N ILE A 192 3.58 7.55 -19.51
CA ILE A 192 2.97 8.87 -19.30
C ILE A 192 4.07 9.73 -18.67
N GLY A 193 4.30 10.92 -19.24
CA GLY A 193 5.26 11.88 -18.72
C GLY A 193 4.90 12.32 -17.29
N VAL A 194 5.34 11.54 -16.30
CA VAL A 194 5.12 11.77 -14.88
C VAL A 194 6.48 11.97 -14.24
N ARG A 195 6.65 13.08 -13.52
CA ARG A 195 7.89 13.42 -12.81
C ARG A 195 7.66 13.39 -11.31
N ARG A 196 8.57 12.78 -10.58
CA ARG A 196 8.62 12.81 -9.12
C ARG A 196 9.58 13.88 -8.65
N GLU A 197 9.33 14.42 -7.46
CA GLU A 197 10.27 15.32 -6.81
C GLU A 197 11.67 14.68 -6.64
N GLN A 198 11.71 13.36 -6.40
CA GLN A 198 12.96 12.60 -6.31
C GLN A 198 13.74 12.54 -7.63
N ASP A 199 13.06 12.61 -8.78
CA ASP A 199 13.69 12.60 -10.10
C ASP A 199 14.39 13.95 -10.41
N LEU A 200 13.87 15.04 -9.84
CA LEU A 200 14.44 16.39 -9.98
C LEU A 200 15.76 16.54 -9.20
N VAL A 201 15.92 15.83 -8.08
CA VAL A 201 17.17 15.82 -7.31
C VAL A 201 18.30 15.10 -8.07
N GLY A 202 17.95 14.10 -8.90
CA GLY A 202 18.91 13.34 -9.70
C GLY A 202 19.45 14.06 -10.94
N GLN A 203 18.75 15.06 -11.48
CA GLN A 203 19.18 15.75 -12.71
C GLN A 203 20.35 16.73 -12.48
N ASN A 204 20.55 17.22 -11.25
CA ASN A 204 21.72 18.06 -10.94
C ASN A 204 23.04 17.28 -10.86
N ASN A 205 23.03 15.94 -10.92
CA ASN A 205 24.22 15.10 -10.79
C ASN A 205 24.54 14.22 -12.01
N ARG A 206 23.82 14.36 -13.14
CA ARG A 206 23.96 13.48 -14.33
C ARG A 206 24.78 14.06 -15.49
N ASN A 207 25.66 15.02 -15.24
CA ASN A 207 26.79 15.28 -16.15
C ASN A 207 27.99 14.42 -15.72
N ASN A 208 27.93 13.11 -15.95
CA ASN A 208 29.09 12.23 -16.21
C ASN A 208 28.68 10.76 -16.29
N GLY A 209 28.96 10.11 -17.42
CA GLY A 209 29.27 8.67 -17.47
C GLY A 209 28.22 7.77 -18.11
N HIS A 210 28.55 7.25 -19.29
CA HIS A 210 27.90 6.15 -19.99
C HIS A 210 27.96 4.81 -19.22
N GLY A 211 26.94 3.96 -19.41
CA GLY A 211 26.98 2.53 -19.07
C GLY A 211 25.60 1.88 -19.17
N GLU A 212 25.36 1.12 -20.24
CA GLU A 212 24.18 0.28 -20.47
C GLU A 212 24.16 -0.93 -19.52
N GLY A 213 22.96 -1.36 -19.12
CA GLY A 213 22.72 -2.60 -18.38
C GLY A 213 21.21 -2.85 -18.26
N GLU A 214 20.69 -3.75 -19.10
CA GLU A 214 19.29 -4.19 -19.17
C GLU A 214 18.81 -4.80 -17.84
N SER A 215 17.63 -4.40 -17.37
CA SER A 215 16.91 -5.08 -16.28
C SER A 215 15.82 -5.99 -16.84
N GLU A 216 16.00 -7.30 -16.74
CA GLU A 216 14.94 -8.28 -16.97
C GLU A 216 13.81 -8.08 -15.94
N LEU A 217 12.63 -7.68 -16.42
CA LEU A 217 11.38 -7.66 -15.67
C LEU A 217 10.71 -9.03 -15.79
N VAL A 218 10.60 -9.76 -14.67
CA VAL A 218 9.81 -10.99 -14.61
C VAL A 218 8.32 -10.62 -14.46
N PRO A 219 7.39 -11.10 -15.32
CA PRO A 219 6.01 -10.58 -15.34
C PRO A 219 5.14 -11.11 -14.21
N TRP A 220 4.50 -10.19 -13.47
CA TRP A 220 3.45 -10.41 -12.45
C TRP A 220 2.12 -10.99 -13.00
N ILE A 221 2.06 -11.39 -14.28
CA ILE A 221 0.81 -11.44 -15.05
C ILE A 221 0.01 -12.75 -14.92
N GLU A 222 0.48 -13.74 -14.16
CA GLU A 222 -0.15 -15.07 -14.15
C GLU A 222 -1.16 -15.34 -13.02
N VAL A 223 -1.45 -14.39 -12.13
CA VAL A 223 -2.28 -14.70 -10.93
C VAL A 223 -3.39 -13.68 -10.59
N ALA A 224 -3.76 -12.75 -11.47
CA ALA A 224 -4.85 -11.82 -11.16
C ALA A 224 -6.22 -12.56 -11.14
N PRO A 225 -6.93 -12.64 -9.99
CA PRO A 225 -8.20 -13.32 -9.91
C PRO A 225 -9.29 -12.50 -10.61
N ARG A 226 -10.08 -13.15 -11.47
CA ARG A 226 -11.29 -12.57 -12.07
C ARG A 226 -12.35 -12.40 -10.98
N ARG A 227 -12.73 -11.16 -10.69
CA ARG A 227 -13.82 -10.83 -9.77
C ARG A 227 -15.16 -11.01 -10.49
N SER A 228 -16.06 -11.85 -9.96
CA SER A 228 -17.46 -11.91 -10.37
C SER A 228 -18.29 -10.99 -9.48
N ALA A 229 -19.09 -10.11 -10.09
CA ALA A 229 -20.02 -9.25 -9.38
C ALA A 229 -21.18 -10.07 -8.75
N MET A 230 -21.52 -9.79 -7.49
CA MET A 230 -22.85 -10.02 -6.92
C MET A 230 -23.58 -8.69 -6.82
#